data_AF-A0A259PDT8-F1
#
_entry.id   AF-A0A259PDT8-F1
#
_cell.length_a   1.000
_cell.length_b   1.000
_cell.length_c   1.000
_cell.angle_alpha   90.00
_cell.angle_beta   90.00
_cell.angle_gamma   90.00
#
_symmetry.space_group_name_H-M   'P 1'
#
loop_
_entity.id
_entity.type
_entity.pdbx_description
1 polymer ?
#
loop_
_entity_poly.entity_id
_entity_poly.type
_entity_poly.pdbx_seq_one_letter_code
_entity_poly.pdbx_strand_id
1 'polypeptide(L)'
;GIQNRIEPPEPVDKDLYELPPEEHALIQQVPGSLPEVLDNLEADHDWLTAGNVFTPDLIETWIDYKRSAEVDPIRLRPHPHEFELYYDV
;
A
#
# COMPACT_ATOMS: atom_id res chain seq x y z
N GLY A 1 18.12 2.61 -0.13
CA GLY A 1 18.51 3.82 -0.87
C GLY A 1 20.02 3.94 -1.03
N ILE A 2 20.70 4.55 -0.05
CA ILE A 2 22.13 4.93 -0.13
C ILE A 2 23.06 3.76 -0.52
N GLN A 3 22.93 2.60 0.14
CA GLN A 3 23.77 1.43 -0.13
C GLN A 3 23.69 0.98 -1.61
N ASN A 4 22.49 1.01 -2.17
CA ASN A 4 22.22 0.60 -3.55
C ASN A 4 22.30 1.77 -4.55
N ARG A 5 22.59 2.99 -4.09
CA ARG A 5 22.64 4.21 -4.93
C ARG A 5 21.39 4.39 -5.80
N ILE A 6 20.23 4.13 -5.20
CA ILE A 6 18.95 4.32 -5.89
C ILE A 6 18.73 5.81 -6.07
N GLU A 7 18.67 6.25 -7.33
CA GLU A 7 18.30 7.61 -7.69
C GLU A 7 16.78 7.76 -7.65
N PRO A 8 16.25 8.76 -6.93
CA PRO A 8 14.83 9.05 -6.98
C PRO A 8 14.44 9.60 -8.37
N PRO A 9 13.15 9.53 -8.74
CA PRO A 9 12.64 10.26 -9.89
C PRO A 9 12.92 11.76 -9.77
N GLU A 10 12.90 12.45 -10.92
CA GLU A 10 13.01 13.91 -10.95
C GLU A 10 11.91 14.57 -10.11
N PRO A 11 12.23 15.66 -9.38
CA PRO A 11 11.24 16.38 -8.59
C PRO A 11 10.16 16.99 -9.49
N VAL A 12 8.92 16.97 -9.02
CA VAL A 12 7.79 17.58 -9.70
C VAL A 12 7.43 18.88 -8.99
N ASP A 13 7.70 20.02 -9.64
CA ASP A 13 7.44 21.38 -9.10
C ASP A 13 6.03 21.91 -9.44
N LYS A 14 5.16 21.08 -10.00
CA LYS A 14 3.78 21.42 -10.38
C LYS A 14 2.78 20.99 -9.29
N ASP A 15 1.59 21.60 -9.27
CA ASP A 15 0.49 21.09 -8.44
C ASP A 15 -0.01 19.75 -9.00
N LEU A 16 0.12 18.68 -8.21
CA LEU A 16 -0.24 17.32 -8.61
C LEU A 16 -1.73 17.15 -8.89
N TYR A 17 -2.60 17.96 -8.27
CA TYR A 17 -4.05 17.87 -8.48
C TYR A 17 -4.51 18.49 -9.79
N GLU A 18 -3.73 19.42 -10.35
CA GLU A 18 -4.06 20.14 -11.58
C GLU A 18 -3.33 19.59 -12.81
N LEU A 19 -2.59 18.48 -12.67
CA LEU A 19 -1.89 17.87 -13.78
C LEU A 19 -2.86 17.33 -14.84
N PRO A 20 -2.54 17.49 -16.13
CA PRO A 20 -3.23 16.74 -17.19
C PRO A 20 -3.18 15.23 -16.90
N PRO A 21 -4.24 14.46 -17.22
CA PRO A 21 -4.29 13.02 -16.96
C PRO A 21 -3.10 12.25 -17.53
N GLU A 22 -2.59 12.67 -18.69
CA GLU A 22 -1.42 12.07 -19.34
C GLU A 22 -0.14 12.25 -18.51
N GLU A 23 0.06 13.43 -17.90
CA GLU A 23 1.21 13.69 -17.03
C GLU A 23 1.04 13.00 -15.67
N HIS A 24 -0.18 13.01 -15.11
CA HIS A 24 -0.48 12.35 -13.84
C HIS A 24 -0.26 10.83 -13.92
N ALA A 25 -0.55 10.21 -15.07
CA ALA A 25 -0.33 8.78 -15.29
C ALA A 25 1.15 8.35 -15.24
N LEU A 26 2.08 9.29 -15.42
CA LEU A 26 3.52 9.03 -15.32
C LEU A 26 4.02 9.01 -13.86
N ILE A 27 3.19 9.47 -12.91
CA ILE A 27 3.56 9.56 -11.51
C ILE A 27 3.15 8.28 -10.79
N GLN A 28 4.15 7.55 -10.28
CA GLN A 28 3.91 6.38 -9.43
C GLN A 28 3.11 6.79 -8.19
N GLN A 29 2.00 6.09 -7.96
CA GLN A 29 1.14 6.29 -6.80
C GLN A 29 1.45 5.27 -5.70
N VAL A 30 1.09 5.62 -4.48
CA VAL A 30 1.07 4.65 -3.37
C VAL A 30 -0.07 3.64 -3.58
N PRO A 31 0.02 2.43 -3.00
CA PRO A 31 -1.07 1.46 -3.07
C PRO A 31 -2.38 2.03 -2.51
N GLY A 32 -3.51 1.62 -3.09
CA GLY A 32 -4.82 2.19 -2.80
C GLY A 32 -5.47 1.62 -1.54
N SER A 33 -4.90 0.57 -0.96
CA SER A 33 -5.50 -0.12 0.18
C SER A 33 -4.46 -0.78 1.08
N LEU A 34 -4.83 -1.02 2.35
CA LEU A 34 -3.99 -1.75 3.29
C LEU A 34 -3.62 -3.17 2.79
N PRO A 35 -4.53 -3.98 2.22
CA PRO A 35 -4.17 -5.27 1.63
C PRO A 35 -3.03 -5.18 0.61
N GLU A 36 -3.10 -4.23 -0.33
CA GLU A 36 -2.06 -4.05 -1.34
C GLU A 36 -0.71 -3.66 -0.74
N VAL A 37 -0.70 -2.86 0.34
CA VAL A 37 0.55 -2.53 1.06
C VAL A 37 1.12 -3.78 1.72
N LEU A 38 0.28 -4.64 2.31
CA LEU A 38 0.72 -5.88 2.95
C LEU A 38 1.28 -6.88 1.93
N ASP A 39 0.68 -7.00 0.75
CA ASP A 39 1.18 -7.85 -0.33
C ASP A 39 2.52 -7.34 -0.86
N ASN A 40 2.69 -6.03 -1.00
CA ASN A 40 3.98 -5.43 -1.38
C ASN A 40 5.06 -5.64 -0.29
N LEU A 41 4.70 -5.53 0.99
CA LEU A 41 5.62 -5.82 2.10
C LEU A 41 6.03 -7.30 2.10
N GLU A 42 5.07 -8.21 1.89
CA GLU A 42 5.34 -9.65 1.79
C GLU A 42 6.28 -9.96 0.62
N ALA A 43 6.10 -9.28 -0.52
CA ALA A 43 6.90 -9.48 -1.72
C ALA A 43 8.30 -8.85 -1.68
N ASP A 44 8.49 -7.73 -0.95
CA ASP A 44 9.76 -6.99 -0.89
C ASP A 44 10.05 -6.41 0.51
N HIS A 45 10.67 -7.22 1.37
CA HIS A 45 11.10 -6.82 2.71
C HIS A 45 12.55 -7.18 3.05
N ASP A 46 13.37 -7.60 2.09
CA ASP A 46 14.78 -7.94 2.32
C ASP A 46 15.58 -6.75 2.88
N TRP A 47 15.20 -5.54 2.48
CA TRP A 47 15.82 -4.32 2.97
C TRP A 47 15.53 -4.04 4.46
N LEU A 48 14.46 -4.63 5.02
CA LEU A 48 14.14 -4.54 6.46
C LEU A 48 14.90 -5.58 7.28
N THR A 49 15.18 -6.75 6.71
CA THR A 49 15.90 -7.83 7.40
C THR A 49 17.42 -7.64 7.39
N ALA A 50 17.92 -6.72 6.56
CA ALA A 50 19.32 -6.33 6.53
C ALA A 50 19.84 -5.92 7.92
N GLY A 51 20.90 -6.60 8.39
CA GLY A 51 21.47 -6.35 9.71
C GLY A 51 20.65 -6.90 10.89
N ASN A 52 19.66 -7.77 10.62
CA ASN A 52 18.77 -8.37 11.62
C ASN A 52 18.02 -7.32 12.46
N VAL A 53 17.67 -6.18 11.83
CA VAL A 53 16.88 -5.12 12.46
C VAL A 53 15.43 -5.58 12.63
N PHE A 54 14.87 -6.18 11.59
CA PHE A 54 13.61 -6.91 11.63
C PHE A 54 13.88 -8.39 11.34
N THR A 55 13.22 -9.27 12.10
CA THR A 55 13.24 -10.70 11.82
C THR A 55 12.14 -11.06 10.82
N PRO A 56 12.32 -12.09 9.98
CA PRO A 56 11.25 -12.60 9.11
C PRO A 56 9.98 -12.95 9.91
N ASP A 57 10.15 -13.59 11.06
CA ASP A 57 9.05 -13.95 11.98
C ASP A 57 8.21 -12.74 12.42
N LEU A 58 8.85 -11.60 12.70
CA LEU A 58 8.14 -10.38 13.08
C LEU A 58 7.32 -9.82 11.90
N ILE A 59 7.87 -9.87 10.68
CA ILE A 59 7.22 -9.36 9.48
C ILE A 59 6.00 -10.23 9.12
N GLU A 60 6.17 -11.55 9.13
CA GLU A 60 5.09 -12.53 8.92
C GLU A 60 3.98 -12.34 9.96
N THR A 61 4.34 -12.28 11.25
CA THR A 61 3.38 -12.05 12.33
C THR A 61 2.63 -10.72 12.18
N TRP A 62 3.32 -9.67 11.75
CA TRP A 62 2.71 -8.37 11.52
C TRP A 62 1.70 -8.39 10.36
N ILE A 63 2.06 -9.02 9.25
CA ILE A 63 1.18 -9.17 8.08
C ILE A 63 -0.07 -9.95 8.48
N ASP A 64 0.07 -11.07 9.17
CA ASP A 64 -1.04 -11.90 9.62
C ASP A 64 -1.96 -11.16 10.60
N TYR A 65 -1.37 -10.44 11.55
CA TYR A 65 -2.14 -9.60 12.47
C TYR A 65 -2.95 -8.55 11.71
N LYS A 66 -2.34 -7.83 10.77
CA LYS A 66 -3.03 -6.78 9.98
C LYS A 66 -4.12 -7.36 9.08
N ARG A 67 -3.88 -8.51 8.45
CA ARG A 67 -4.88 -9.21 7.64
C ARG A 67 -6.09 -9.62 8.49
N SER A 68 -5.84 -10.29 9.62
CA SER A 68 -6.92 -10.86 10.46
C SER A 68 -7.64 -9.85 11.35
N ALA A 69 -6.94 -8.84 11.88
CA ALA A 69 -7.49 -7.89 12.85
C ALA A 69 -8.04 -6.60 12.21
N GLU A 70 -7.62 -6.25 10.99
CA GLU A 70 -7.99 -4.98 10.35
C GLU A 70 -8.64 -5.21 8.97
N VAL A 71 -7.99 -5.93 8.07
CA VAL A 71 -8.50 -6.15 6.69
C VAL A 71 -9.78 -6.97 6.69
N ASP A 72 -9.75 -8.19 7.23
CA ASP A 72 -10.88 -9.10 7.19
C ASP A 72 -12.13 -8.56 7.90
N PRO A 73 -12.01 -7.92 9.09
CA PRO A 73 -13.16 -7.34 9.75
C PRO A 73 -13.87 -6.26 8.92
N ILE A 74 -13.16 -5.46 8.13
CA ILE A 74 -13.78 -4.48 7.23
C ILE A 74 -14.36 -5.17 6.00
N ARG A 75 -13.59 -6.05 5.36
CA ARG A 75 -13.99 -6.75 4.13
C ARG A 75 -15.23 -7.63 4.30
N LEU A 76 -15.43 -8.22 5.47
CA LEU A 76 -16.52 -9.15 5.76
C LEU A 76 -17.80 -8.46 6.26
N ARG A 77 -17.82 -7.13 6.38
CA ARG A 77 -18.99 -6.37 6.84
C ARG A 77 -19.49 -5.46 5.73
N PRO A 78 -20.78 -5.55 5.36
CA PRO A 78 -21.35 -4.62 4.40
C PRO A 78 -21.16 -3.17 4.85
N HIS A 79 -20.68 -2.32 3.95
CA HIS A 79 -20.59 -0.89 4.22
C HIS A 79 -21.98 -0.24 4.06
N PRO A 80 -22.38 0.74 4.90
CA PRO A 80 -23.71 1.37 4.80
C PRO A 80 -24.06 1.91 3.42
N HIS A 81 -23.08 2.43 2.69
CA HIS A 81 -23.29 2.93 1.32
C HIS A 81 -23.64 1.81 0.32
N GLU A 82 -23.26 0.55 0.58
CA GLU A 82 -23.68 -0.58 -0.26
C GLU A 82 -25.21 -0.79 -0.22
N PHE A 83 -25.88 -0.45 0.88
CA PHE A 83 -27.34 -0.49 0.93
C PHE A 83 -27.95 0.57 0.02
N GLU A 84 -27.39 1.77 -0.03
CA GLU A 84 -27.83 2.81 -0.99
C GLU A 84 -27.65 2.35 -2.44
N LEU A 85 -26.56 1.64 -2.74
CA LEU A 85 -26.25 1.17 -4.08
C LEU A 85 -27.09 -0.04 -4.52
N TYR A 86 -27.42 -0.96 -3.60
CA TYR A 86 -27.87 -2.31 -3.96
C TYR A 86 -29.17 -2.79 -3.30
N TYR A 87 -29.76 -2.05 -2.36
CA TYR A 87 -30.94 -2.55 -1.62
C TYR A 87 -32.20 -2.67 -2.51
N ASP A 88 -32.40 -1.74 -3.44
CA ASP A 88 -33.58 -1.67 -4.32
C ASP A 88 -33.34 -2.22 -5.74
N VAL A 89 -32.21 -2.91 -5.95
CA VAL A 89 -31.86 -3.53 -7.26
C VAL A 89 -32.66 -4.80 -7.51
#